data_AF-A0A075AW91-F1
#
_entry.id   AF-A0A075AW91-F1
#
_cell.length_a   1.000
_cell.length_b   1.000
_cell.length_c   1.000
_cell.angle_alpha   90.00
_cell.angle_beta   90.00
_cell.angle_gamma   90.00
#
_symmetry.space_group_name_H-M   'P 1'
#
loop_
_entity.id
_entity.type
_entity.pdbx_description
1 polymer ?
#
loop_
_entity_poly.entity_id
_entity_poly.type
_entity_poly.pdbx_seq_one_letter_code
_entity_poly.pdbx_strand_id
1 'polypeptide(L)'
;MKTNQAKWLLLCLTIPCAFAKLLTTADRQWTFNYRLKNTTIDFEISAKSTNPKSEWVGFGISKNGKMGGADMAILNSGILKTYTGIPFSRPSESSTIIETFQYSSNENKVSFNFSRSLASGNGLNVAIVPSSKIYIIYAKGPGMQLSYHGPKRGVIELIVDYDETQMSQKRKPSESLTESIAHSQNVDSLAITPQNLQDLSYLPFSQVASAHAVLMIISW
;
A
#
# COMPACT_ATOMS: atom_id res chain seq x y z
N MET A 1 -42.99 -1.37 43.95
CA MET A 1 -42.41 -1.79 42.66
C MET A 1 -41.34 -0.77 42.26
N LYS A 2 -40.05 -1.12 42.36
CA LYS A 2 -38.93 -0.27 41.94
C LYS A 2 -38.32 -0.90 40.69
N THR A 3 -38.37 -0.19 39.57
CA THR A 3 -37.84 -0.64 38.27
C THR A 3 -36.35 -0.32 38.19
N ASN A 4 -35.52 -1.36 38.09
CA ASN A 4 -34.10 -1.24 37.81
C ASN A 4 -33.90 -0.89 36.33
N GLN A 5 -33.56 0.36 36.05
CA GLN A 5 -33.08 0.80 34.74
C GLN A 5 -31.59 0.49 34.63
N ALA A 6 -31.25 -0.57 33.91
CA ALA A 6 -29.87 -0.88 33.55
C ALA A 6 -29.36 0.17 32.54
N LYS A 7 -28.48 1.05 33.01
CA LYS A 7 -27.70 1.96 32.14
C LYS A 7 -26.69 1.13 31.35
N TRP A 8 -26.98 0.88 30.08
CA TRP A 8 -25.99 0.43 29.12
C TRP A 8 -25.03 1.58 28.83
N LEU A 9 -23.87 1.56 29.47
CA LEU A 9 -22.78 2.48 29.18
C LEU A 9 -22.14 2.01 27.86
N LEU A 10 -22.55 2.62 26.74
CA LEU A 10 -21.93 2.39 25.44
C LEU A 10 -20.53 3.05 25.47
N LEU A 11 -19.54 2.28 25.91
CA LEU A 11 -18.14 2.69 25.91
C LEU A 11 -17.67 2.72 24.45
N CYS A 12 -17.89 3.84 23.77
CA CYS A 12 -17.33 4.11 22.46
C CYS A 12 -15.82 4.34 22.65
N LEU A 13 -15.07 3.24 22.71
CA LEU A 13 -13.61 3.23 22.60
C LEU A 13 -13.25 3.72 21.19
N THR A 14 -13.21 5.03 21.03
CA THR A 14 -12.51 5.67 19.92
C THR A 14 -11.03 5.53 20.22
N ILE A 15 -10.46 4.35 19.95
CA ILE A 15 -9.00 4.23 19.87
C ILE A 15 -8.62 5.13 18.69
N PRO A 16 -7.88 6.23 18.92
CA PRO A 16 -7.46 7.08 17.83
C PRO A 16 -6.59 6.21 16.91
N CYS A 17 -7.13 5.92 15.73
CA CYS A 17 -6.50 5.16 14.66
C CYS A 17 -5.43 6.04 14.00
N ALA A 18 -4.49 6.54 14.81
CA ALA A 18 -3.51 7.53 14.41
C ALA A 18 -2.58 6.93 13.35
N PHE A 19 -2.30 7.70 12.31
CA PHE A 19 -1.16 7.43 11.45
C PHE A 19 0.13 7.65 12.24
N ALA A 20 1.13 6.83 11.98
CA ALA A 20 2.31 6.70 12.84
C ALA A 20 3.31 7.85 12.66
N LYS A 21 3.38 8.44 11.46
CA LYS A 21 4.39 9.46 11.15
C LYS A 21 3.87 10.52 10.19
N LEU A 22 3.97 11.77 10.62
CA LEU A 22 3.60 12.97 9.88
C LEU A 22 4.85 13.60 9.25
N LEU A 23 4.84 13.78 7.95
CA LEU A 23 5.85 14.50 7.18
C LEU A 23 5.18 15.71 6.52
N THR A 24 5.73 16.90 6.73
CA THR A 24 5.23 18.13 6.09
C THR A 24 6.37 18.83 5.39
N THR A 25 6.14 19.29 4.16
CA THR A 25 7.15 20.05 3.41
C THR A 25 7.42 21.40 4.10
N ALA A 26 8.61 21.96 3.92
CA ALA A 26 9.00 23.23 4.57
C ALA A 26 8.04 24.38 4.22
N ASP A 27 7.52 24.40 3.00
CA ASP A 27 6.52 25.37 2.51
C ASP A 27 5.07 25.06 2.96
N ARG A 28 4.86 23.96 3.69
CA ARG A 28 3.58 23.44 4.16
C ARG A 28 2.53 23.29 3.05
N GLN A 29 2.98 23.03 1.83
CA GLN A 29 2.12 22.73 0.69
C GLN A 29 1.66 21.27 0.69
N TRP A 30 2.44 20.39 1.32
CA TRP A 30 2.18 18.96 1.35
C TRP A 30 2.30 18.38 2.74
N THR A 31 1.44 17.41 3.00
CA THR A 31 1.44 16.61 4.21
C THR A 31 1.30 15.14 3.81
N PHE A 32 2.16 14.29 4.37
CA PHE A 32 2.15 12.85 4.18
C PHE A 32 2.10 12.18 5.54
N ASN A 33 1.16 11.27 5.68
CA ASN A 33 1.00 10.38 6.81
C ASN A 33 1.16 8.96 6.30
N TYR A 34 1.80 8.09 7.09
CA TYR A 34 1.79 6.67 6.79
C TYR A 34 1.69 5.82 8.04
N ARG A 35 1.24 4.58 7.84
CA ARG A 35 1.19 3.55 8.88
C ARG A 35 1.52 2.20 8.26
N LEU A 36 2.55 1.55 8.80
CA LEU A 36 2.86 0.17 8.45
C LEU A 36 1.91 -0.79 9.17
N LYS A 37 1.54 -1.84 8.45
CA LYS A 37 0.85 -3.03 8.95
C LYS A 37 1.69 -4.25 8.59
N ASN A 38 1.27 -5.43 9.02
CA ASN A 38 2.00 -6.68 8.80
C ASN A 38 2.39 -6.91 7.33
N THR A 39 1.48 -6.61 6.39
CA THR A 39 1.66 -6.91 4.95
C THR A 39 1.43 -5.71 4.04
N THR A 40 0.99 -4.58 4.59
CA THR A 40 0.55 -3.42 3.82
C THR A 40 1.03 -2.12 4.48
N ILE A 41 0.97 -1.03 3.72
CA ILE A 41 1.18 0.32 4.21
C ILE A 41 -0.04 1.16 3.82
N ASP A 42 -0.57 1.89 4.81
CA ASP A 42 -1.54 2.94 4.55
C ASP A 42 -0.79 4.25 4.35
N PHE A 43 -1.14 4.97 3.29
CA PHE A 43 -0.74 6.36 3.08
C PHE A 43 -1.95 7.28 3.18
N GLU A 44 -1.75 8.46 3.74
CA GLU A 44 -2.66 9.60 3.65
C GLU A 44 -1.86 10.80 3.16
N ILE A 45 -2.32 11.40 2.06
CA ILE A 45 -1.67 12.48 1.35
C ILE A 45 -2.61 13.67 1.34
N SER A 46 -2.08 14.84 1.66
CA SER A 46 -2.78 16.11 1.51
C SER A 46 -1.90 17.11 0.79
N ALA A 47 -2.46 17.78 -0.21
CA ALA A 47 -1.81 18.84 -0.96
C ALA A 47 -2.71 20.07 -0.97
N LYS A 48 -2.15 21.25 -0.67
CA LYS A 48 -2.83 22.51 -0.94
C LYS A 48 -3.07 22.63 -2.44
N SER A 49 -4.25 23.09 -2.82
CA SER A 49 -4.63 23.28 -4.23
C SER A 49 -5.36 24.62 -4.34
N THR A 50 -5.14 25.31 -5.45
CA THR A 50 -5.90 26.53 -5.79
C THR A 50 -7.04 26.23 -6.76
N ASN A 51 -7.08 25.01 -7.31
CA ASN A 51 -8.12 24.58 -8.22
C ASN A 51 -8.27 23.03 -8.16
N PRO A 52 -8.82 22.50 -7.05
CA PRO A 52 -8.83 21.05 -6.75
C PRO A 52 -9.57 20.22 -7.79
N LYS A 53 -10.50 20.83 -8.55
CA LYS A 53 -11.28 20.15 -9.59
C LYS A 53 -10.54 20.02 -10.92
N SER A 54 -9.45 20.77 -11.11
CA SER A 54 -8.68 20.78 -12.37
C SER A 54 -7.17 20.71 -12.16
N GLU A 55 -6.74 20.25 -10.99
CA GLU A 55 -5.35 19.86 -10.74
C GLU A 55 -5.30 18.35 -10.48
N TRP A 56 -4.27 17.70 -10.99
CA TRP A 56 -3.95 16.33 -10.59
C TRP A 56 -2.91 16.39 -9.46
N VAL A 57 -2.96 15.40 -8.56
CA VAL A 57 -2.04 15.27 -7.42
C VAL A 57 -1.39 13.89 -7.48
N GLY A 58 -0.06 13.87 -7.59
CA GLY A 58 0.76 12.67 -7.66
C GLY A 58 1.56 12.46 -6.39
N PHE A 59 1.53 11.22 -5.92
CA PHE A 59 2.40 10.68 -4.88
C PHE A 59 3.16 9.48 -5.46
N GLY A 60 4.40 9.26 -5.04
CA GLY A 60 5.13 8.07 -5.43
C GLY A 60 6.24 7.68 -4.48
N ILE A 61 6.69 6.44 -4.63
CA ILE A 61 7.78 5.84 -3.88
C ILE A 61 8.89 5.51 -4.85
N SER A 62 10.11 5.92 -4.52
CA SER A 62 11.31 5.74 -5.32
C SER A 62 12.46 5.21 -4.49
N LYS A 63 13.33 4.40 -5.10
CA LYS A 63 14.56 3.90 -4.47
C LYS A 63 15.67 4.96 -4.42
N ASN A 64 15.61 5.97 -5.28
CA ASN A 64 16.71 6.94 -5.49
C ASN A 64 16.23 8.40 -5.56
N GLY A 65 14.97 8.68 -5.21
CA GLY A 65 14.37 10.01 -5.27
C GLY A 65 14.07 10.52 -6.69
N LYS A 66 14.30 9.70 -7.72
CA LYS A 66 13.97 10.04 -9.11
C LYS A 66 12.63 9.43 -9.51
N MET A 67 11.99 10.02 -10.51
CA MET A 67 10.74 9.53 -11.09
C MET A 67 10.94 8.19 -11.83
N GLY A 68 12.04 8.00 -12.54
CA GLY A 68 12.31 6.77 -13.29
C GLY A 68 12.34 5.54 -12.37
N GLY A 69 11.45 4.57 -12.64
CA GLY A 69 11.29 3.36 -11.83
C GLY A 69 10.51 3.54 -10.53
N ALA A 70 9.92 4.70 -10.28
CA ALA A 70 9.08 4.93 -9.12
C ALA A 70 7.70 4.29 -9.27
N ASP A 71 7.13 3.82 -8.16
CA ASP A 71 5.72 3.45 -8.07
C ASP A 71 4.90 4.66 -7.67
N MET A 72 3.95 5.05 -8.50
CA MET A 72 3.17 6.27 -8.29
C MET A 72 1.68 5.97 -8.20
N ALA A 73 1.01 6.75 -7.36
CA ALA A 73 -0.44 6.85 -7.28
C ALA A 73 -0.81 8.29 -7.61
N ILE A 74 -1.55 8.48 -8.71
CA ILE A 74 -1.91 9.80 -9.22
C ILE A 74 -3.43 9.93 -9.16
N LEU A 75 -3.88 10.89 -8.37
CA LEU A 75 -5.26 11.28 -8.24
C LEU A 75 -5.56 12.35 -9.28
N ASN A 76 -6.59 12.11 -10.09
CA ASN A 76 -7.05 13.04 -11.10
C ASN A 76 -8.57 12.95 -11.23
N SER A 77 -9.26 14.08 -11.10
CA SER A 77 -10.73 14.15 -11.14
C SER A 77 -11.42 13.15 -10.20
N GLY A 78 -10.86 12.95 -8.99
CA GLY A 78 -11.39 12.02 -7.99
C GLY A 78 -11.09 10.54 -8.25
N ILE A 79 -10.41 10.21 -9.35
CA ILE A 79 -10.02 8.84 -9.69
C ILE A 79 -8.53 8.67 -9.37
N LEU A 80 -8.21 7.66 -8.56
CA LEU A 80 -6.82 7.27 -8.30
C LEU A 80 -6.41 6.18 -9.28
N LYS A 81 -5.33 6.41 -10.01
CA LYS A 81 -4.68 5.43 -10.88
C LYS A 81 -3.23 5.23 -10.47
N THR A 82 -2.71 4.04 -10.76
CA THR A 82 -1.32 3.69 -10.46
C THR A 82 -0.46 3.76 -11.72
N TYR A 83 0.80 4.13 -11.52
CA TYR A 83 1.73 4.37 -12.61
C TYR A 83 3.15 3.92 -12.25
N THR A 84 3.91 3.55 -13.27
CA THR A 84 5.36 3.41 -13.22
C THR A 84 6.01 4.62 -13.85
N GLY A 85 6.95 5.23 -13.13
CA GLY A 85 7.64 6.40 -13.64
C GLY A 85 8.66 6.05 -14.72
N ILE A 86 8.59 6.79 -15.82
CA ILE A 86 9.54 6.72 -16.93
C ILE A 86 10.43 7.97 -16.85
N PRO A 87 11.77 7.84 -16.97
CA PRO A 87 12.65 9.00 -16.98
C PRO A 87 12.22 10.03 -18.03
N PHE A 88 12.09 11.29 -17.60
CA PHE A 88 11.83 12.46 -18.45
C PHE A 88 10.62 12.34 -19.40
N SER A 89 9.68 11.45 -19.10
CA SER A 89 8.53 11.16 -19.94
C SER A 89 7.26 11.05 -19.11
N ARG A 90 6.11 11.08 -19.79
CA ARG A 90 4.83 10.76 -19.15
C ARG A 90 4.92 9.34 -18.55
N PRO A 91 4.46 9.13 -17.32
CA PRO A 91 4.53 7.80 -16.73
C PRO A 91 3.53 6.84 -17.39
N SER A 92 3.85 5.55 -17.37
CA SER A 92 2.95 4.51 -17.88
C SER A 92 2.01 4.06 -16.78
N GLU A 93 0.74 3.84 -17.09
CA GLU A 93 -0.19 3.19 -16.16
C GLU A 93 0.36 1.82 -15.77
N SER A 94 0.27 1.46 -14.49
CA SER A 94 0.75 0.18 -13.96
C SER A 94 -0.41 -0.72 -13.55
N SER A 95 -0.14 -2.01 -13.40
CA SER A 95 -1.11 -2.99 -12.87
C SER A 95 -1.11 -3.05 -11.33
N THR A 96 -0.51 -2.06 -10.66
CA THR A 96 -0.39 -2.04 -9.21
C THR A 96 -1.76 -2.00 -8.57
N ILE A 97 -2.02 -2.97 -7.69
CA ILE A 97 -3.28 -3.05 -6.95
C ILE A 97 -3.24 -2.11 -5.74
N ILE A 98 -4.27 -1.28 -5.63
CA ILE A 98 -4.58 -0.47 -4.46
C ILE A 98 -5.73 -1.14 -3.71
N GLU A 99 -5.52 -1.45 -2.44
CA GLU A 99 -6.48 -2.24 -1.64
C GLU A 99 -7.61 -1.40 -1.08
N THR A 100 -7.28 -0.16 -0.69
CA THR A 100 -8.24 0.80 -0.17
C THR A 100 -7.98 2.14 -0.82
N PHE A 101 -9.03 2.92 -1.06
CA PHE A 101 -8.92 4.27 -1.57
C PHE A 101 -10.07 5.11 -1.02
N GLN A 102 -9.73 6.28 -0.49
CA GLN A 102 -10.71 7.34 -0.23
C GLN A 102 -10.10 8.67 -0.64
N TYR A 103 -10.98 9.59 -1.05
CA TYR A 103 -10.61 10.91 -1.51
C TYR A 103 -11.58 11.95 -0.97
N SER A 104 -11.06 13.12 -0.65
CA SER A 104 -11.84 14.31 -0.36
C SER A 104 -11.13 15.55 -0.93
N SER A 105 -11.93 16.55 -1.29
CA SER A 105 -11.41 17.85 -1.68
C SER A 105 -12.29 18.96 -1.15
N ASN A 106 -11.67 20.08 -0.81
CA ASN A 106 -12.33 21.35 -0.62
C ASN A 106 -11.59 22.42 -1.44
N GLU A 107 -12.07 23.66 -1.39
CA GLU A 107 -11.57 24.79 -2.20
C GLU A 107 -10.04 24.98 -2.16
N ASN A 108 -9.38 24.59 -1.06
CA ASN A 108 -7.98 24.86 -0.82
C ASN A 108 -7.10 23.61 -0.69
N LYS A 109 -7.69 22.41 -0.77
CA LYS A 109 -6.99 21.17 -0.43
C LYS A 109 -7.56 19.98 -1.16
N VAL A 110 -6.66 19.13 -1.63
CA VAL A 110 -6.92 17.77 -2.09
C VAL A 110 -6.32 16.81 -1.08
N SER A 111 -7.11 15.84 -0.63
CA SER A 111 -6.67 14.80 0.30
C SER A 111 -7.10 13.43 -0.21
N PHE A 112 -6.20 12.46 -0.15
CA PHE A 112 -6.54 11.07 -0.47
C PHE A 112 -5.70 10.12 0.35
N ASN A 113 -6.27 8.96 0.64
CA ASN A 113 -5.59 7.90 1.35
C ASN A 113 -5.78 6.59 0.60
N PHE A 114 -4.77 5.74 0.67
CA PHE A 114 -4.81 4.43 0.04
C PHE A 114 -3.91 3.43 0.76
N SER A 115 -4.19 2.14 0.58
CA SER A 115 -3.36 1.03 1.04
C SER A 115 -2.74 0.29 -0.13
N ARG A 116 -1.50 -0.17 0.04
CA ARG A 116 -0.85 -1.11 -0.88
C ARG A 116 0.00 -2.13 -0.13
N SER A 117 0.30 -3.24 -0.78
CA SER A 117 1.23 -4.25 -0.27
C SER A 117 2.65 -3.70 -0.14
N LEU A 118 3.37 -4.22 0.87
CA LEU A 118 4.80 -3.97 1.10
C LEU A 118 5.70 -4.69 0.09
N ALA A 119 5.32 -5.90 -0.32
CA ALA A 119 6.13 -6.73 -1.21
C ALA A 119 6.07 -6.22 -2.66
N SER A 120 7.15 -6.38 -3.44
CA SER A 120 7.22 -5.99 -4.86
C SER A 120 6.44 -6.90 -5.82
N GLY A 121 5.43 -7.63 -5.34
CA GLY A 121 4.53 -8.42 -6.20
C GLY A 121 3.48 -7.56 -6.90
N ASN A 122 2.77 -8.10 -7.89
CA ASN A 122 1.60 -7.45 -8.53
C ASN A 122 1.88 -6.11 -9.23
N GLY A 123 2.96 -6.02 -10.03
CA GLY A 123 3.25 -4.83 -10.84
C GLY A 123 3.94 -3.67 -10.11
N LEU A 124 4.45 -3.94 -8.90
CA LEU A 124 5.22 -3.00 -8.09
C LEU A 124 6.71 -2.99 -8.48
N ASN A 125 7.29 -1.81 -8.66
CA ASN A 125 8.71 -1.60 -8.96
C ASN A 125 9.54 -1.38 -7.69
N VAL A 126 8.89 -0.98 -6.60
CA VAL A 126 9.52 -0.66 -5.33
C VAL A 126 8.86 -1.44 -4.21
N ALA A 127 9.57 -2.43 -3.66
CA ALA A 127 9.24 -3.03 -2.37
C ALA A 127 9.51 -2.04 -1.24
N ILE A 128 8.70 -2.11 -0.20
CA ILE A 128 8.87 -1.36 1.04
C ILE A 128 9.35 -2.36 2.08
N VAL A 129 10.64 -2.29 2.40
CA VAL A 129 11.25 -3.13 3.43
C VAL A 129 11.36 -2.30 4.71
N PRO A 130 10.87 -2.78 5.86
CA PRO A 130 11.06 -2.07 7.12
C PRO A 130 12.54 -1.78 7.40
N SER A 131 12.82 -0.64 8.03
CA SER A 131 14.16 -0.10 8.27
C SER A 131 14.98 0.21 7.01
N SER A 132 14.38 0.10 5.81
CA SER A 132 15.03 0.55 4.58
C SER A 132 14.75 2.02 4.31
N LYS A 133 15.70 2.64 3.60
CA LYS A 133 15.55 3.99 3.08
C LYS A 133 14.77 3.95 1.77
N ILE A 134 13.71 4.75 1.70
CA ILE A 134 12.94 5.04 0.48
C ILE A 134 12.81 6.55 0.32
N TYR A 135 12.36 6.97 -0.87
CA TYR A 135 12.07 8.36 -1.15
C TYR A 135 10.59 8.50 -1.52
N ILE A 136 9.91 9.42 -0.84
CA ILE A 136 8.62 9.93 -1.31
C ILE A 136 8.91 10.97 -2.38
N ILE A 137 8.36 10.78 -3.56
CA ILE A 137 8.30 11.80 -4.61
C ILE A 137 6.87 12.30 -4.70
N TYR A 138 6.69 13.60 -4.95
CA TYR A 138 5.37 14.19 -5.06
C TYR A 138 5.37 15.27 -6.13
N ALA A 139 4.22 15.47 -6.76
CA ALA A 139 4.02 16.50 -7.76
C ALA A 139 2.54 16.85 -7.91
N LYS A 140 2.22 18.07 -8.30
CA LYS A 140 0.89 18.44 -8.78
C LYS A 140 0.99 19.22 -10.07
N GLY A 141 0.02 19.06 -10.96
CA GLY A 141 0.02 19.75 -12.25
C GLY A 141 -1.36 20.24 -12.66
N PRO A 142 -1.42 21.16 -13.63
CA PRO A 142 -2.66 21.71 -14.12
C PRO A 142 -3.37 20.77 -15.09
N GLY A 143 -4.68 20.96 -15.19
CA GLY A 143 -5.57 20.28 -16.12
C GLY A 143 -5.95 18.87 -15.67
N MET A 144 -6.97 18.33 -16.35
CA MET A 144 -7.43 16.95 -16.16
C MET A 144 -6.61 15.94 -16.98
N GLN A 145 -5.66 16.41 -17.78
CA GLN A 145 -4.67 15.56 -18.43
C GLN A 145 -3.43 15.56 -17.54
N LEU A 146 -2.69 14.44 -17.46
CA LEU A 146 -1.41 14.35 -16.74
C LEU A 146 -0.31 15.19 -17.44
N SER A 147 -0.55 16.49 -17.53
CA SER A 147 0.34 17.50 -18.08
C SER A 147 1.54 17.67 -17.16
N TYR A 148 2.63 18.21 -17.69
CA TYR A 148 3.85 18.42 -16.91
C TYR A 148 3.60 19.30 -15.67
N HIS A 149 4.08 18.85 -14.51
CA HIS A 149 3.90 19.53 -13.21
C HIS A 149 4.74 20.79 -13.00
N GLY A 150 5.70 21.08 -13.90
CA GLY A 150 6.63 22.19 -13.74
C GLY A 150 7.41 22.09 -12.41
N PRO A 151 7.64 23.21 -11.70
CA PRO A 151 8.38 23.22 -10.43
C PRO A 151 7.56 22.71 -9.23
N LYS A 152 6.26 22.42 -9.40
CA LYS A 152 5.37 21.97 -8.31
C LYS A 152 5.60 20.49 -7.97
N ARG A 153 6.82 20.15 -7.57
CA ARG A 153 7.28 18.80 -7.23
C ARG A 153 8.29 18.81 -6.09
N GLY A 154 8.58 17.64 -5.54
CA GLY A 154 9.71 17.49 -4.62
C GLY A 154 9.97 16.05 -4.23
N VAL A 155 10.95 15.89 -3.34
CA VAL A 155 11.44 14.61 -2.83
C VAL A 155 11.64 14.73 -1.33
N ILE A 156 11.18 13.73 -0.58
CA ILE A 156 11.41 13.57 0.86
C ILE A 156 12.06 12.21 1.07
N GLU A 157 13.19 12.19 1.79
CA GLU A 157 13.78 10.95 2.26
C GLU A 157 12.98 10.40 3.44
N LEU A 158 12.70 9.10 3.42
CA LEU A 158 11.97 8.41 4.46
C LEU A 158 12.71 7.12 4.83
N ILE A 159 13.07 7.00 6.10
CA ILE A 159 13.38 5.71 6.71
C ILE A 159 12.08 5.10 7.21
N VAL A 160 11.76 3.92 6.68
CA VAL A 160 10.50 3.22 6.97
C VAL A 160 10.62 2.56 8.33
N ASP A 161 10.32 3.32 9.39
CA ASP A 161 10.43 2.82 10.75
C ASP A 161 9.36 1.78 11.05
N TYR A 162 9.81 0.63 11.57
CA TYR A 162 8.95 -0.42 12.09
C TYR A 162 8.66 -0.14 13.56
N ASP A 163 7.42 0.22 13.89
CA ASP A 163 6.99 0.36 15.27
C ASP A 163 6.26 -0.91 15.70
N GLU A 164 6.93 -1.75 16.49
CA GLU A 164 6.38 -3.02 17.01
C GLU A 164 5.09 -2.82 17.81
N THR A 165 4.90 -1.64 18.43
CA THR A 165 3.71 -1.35 19.23
C THR A 165 2.44 -1.23 18.38
N GLN A 166 2.57 -0.93 17.08
CA GLN A 166 1.46 -0.88 16.11
C GLN A 166 0.92 -2.28 15.78
N MET A 167 1.73 -3.33 15.90
CA MET A 167 1.31 -4.70 15.55
C MET A 167 0.65 -5.46 16.70
N SER A 168 1.00 -5.13 17.95
CA SER A 168 0.53 -5.90 19.11
C SER A 168 -0.94 -5.68 19.46
N GLN A 169 -1.61 -4.68 18.87
CA GLN A 169 -3.02 -4.37 19.17
C GLN A 169 -4.05 -5.29 18.48
N LYS A 170 -3.63 -6.27 17.65
CA LYS A 170 -4.56 -7.19 16.95
C LYS A 170 -4.47 -8.66 17.39
N ARG A 171 -3.64 -9.02 18.37
CA ARG A 171 -3.72 -10.34 19.00
C ARG A 171 -4.51 -10.26 20.29
N LYS A 172 -5.83 -10.16 20.19
CA LYS A 172 -6.68 -10.68 21.26
C LYS A 172 -6.44 -12.20 21.25
N PRO A 173 -5.94 -12.82 22.33
CA PRO A 173 -5.88 -14.27 22.39
C PRO A 173 -7.28 -14.78 22.11
N SER A 174 -7.45 -15.64 21.11
CA SER A 174 -8.63 -16.50 21.08
C SER A 174 -8.58 -17.24 22.42
N GLU A 175 -9.56 -17.00 23.29
CA GLU A 175 -9.79 -17.86 24.44
C GLU A 175 -9.87 -19.29 23.90
N SER A 176 -8.80 -20.03 24.17
CA SER A 176 -8.78 -21.47 24.06
C SER A 176 -9.86 -21.98 25.00
N LEU A 177 -11.01 -22.34 24.44
CA LEU A 177 -11.99 -23.20 25.12
C LEU A 177 -11.35 -24.58 25.29
N THR A 178 -10.52 -24.71 26.31
CA THR A 178 -10.29 -26.00 26.98
C THR A 178 -11.51 -26.26 27.84
N GLU A 179 -12.57 -26.80 27.25
CA GLU A 179 -13.56 -27.56 27.99
C GLU A 179 -13.22 -29.05 27.88
N SER A 180 -13.05 -29.62 29.07
CA SER A 180 -12.76 -31.00 29.40
C SER A 180 -13.79 -31.97 28.81
N ILE A 181 -13.32 -32.98 28.07
CA ILE A 181 -14.08 -34.24 27.90
C ILE A 181 -13.26 -35.34 28.56
N ALA A 182 -13.71 -35.77 29.74
CA ALA A 182 -13.23 -36.94 30.45
C ALA A 182 -14.30 -38.04 30.42
N HIS A 183 -14.17 -39.00 29.51
CA HIS A 183 -14.76 -40.36 29.50
C HIS A 183 -14.62 -40.91 28.07
N SER A 184 -14.34 -42.17 27.75
CA SER A 184 -13.89 -43.39 28.41
C SER A 184 -13.80 -44.45 27.27
N GLN A 185 -12.93 -45.45 27.42
CA GLN A 185 -12.84 -46.73 26.69
C GLN A 185 -12.20 -46.70 25.28
N ASN A 186 -11.01 -47.28 25.06
CA ASN A 186 -10.61 -48.71 25.03
C ASN A 186 -11.15 -49.45 23.79
N VAL A 187 -10.35 -49.55 22.72
CA VAL A 187 -10.04 -50.83 22.00
C VAL A 187 -8.93 -50.65 20.95
N ASP A 188 -8.02 -51.61 20.98
CA ASP A 188 -7.31 -52.30 19.90
C ASP A 188 -6.44 -51.54 18.87
N SER A 189 -5.15 -51.80 19.06
CA SER A 189 -4.04 -51.74 18.12
C SER A 189 -4.30 -52.47 16.80
N LEU A 190 -4.12 -51.78 15.68
CA LEU A 190 -3.71 -52.38 14.41
C LEU A 190 -2.58 -51.58 13.79
N ALA A 191 -1.46 -52.27 13.58
CA ALA A 191 -0.27 -51.78 12.92
C ALA A 191 -0.53 -51.53 11.43
N ILE A 192 -0.09 -50.39 10.91
CA ILE A 192 -0.02 -50.12 9.47
C ILE A 192 1.44 -49.85 9.11
N THR A 193 1.96 -50.73 8.26
CA THR A 193 3.27 -50.71 7.63
C THR A 193 3.35 -49.61 6.56
N PRO A 194 4.47 -48.91 6.40
CA PRO A 194 4.67 -47.97 5.29
C PRO A 194 5.05 -48.72 4.01
N GLN A 195 4.20 -48.63 2.98
CA GLN A 195 4.57 -49.00 1.61
C GLN A 195 5.02 -47.79 0.81
N ASN A 196 6.29 -47.91 0.44
CA ASN A 196 7.02 -47.36 -0.70
C ASN A 196 6.21 -47.17 -2.00
N LEU A 197 6.37 -46.02 -2.64
CA LEU A 197 6.27 -45.74 -4.09
C LEU A 197 6.91 -44.35 -4.27
N GLN A 198 8.21 -44.25 -4.50
CA GLN A 198 8.89 -44.34 -5.79
C GLN A 198 8.21 -43.58 -6.93
N ASP A 199 9.05 -42.74 -7.54
CA ASP A 199 9.01 -42.22 -8.91
C ASP A 199 8.13 -40.99 -9.17
N LEU A 200 8.80 -39.85 -9.36
CA LEU A 200 8.78 -39.18 -10.66
C LEU A 200 10.04 -38.32 -10.80
N SER A 201 10.86 -38.79 -11.72
CA SER A 201 12.15 -38.32 -12.18
C SER A 201 11.99 -37.42 -13.42
N TYR A 202 12.81 -36.37 -13.53
CA TYR A 202 13.18 -35.63 -14.76
C TYR A 202 12.04 -34.81 -15.46
N LEU A 203 12.22 -33.56 -15.91
CA LEU A 203 13.27 -33.06 -16.82
C LEU A 203 13.57 -31.56 -16.62
N PRO A 204 14.81 -31.12 -16.93
CA PRO A 204 15.20 -29.73 -17.17
C PRO A 204 15.14 -29.37 -18.68
N PHE A 205 15.65 -28.19 -19.04
CA PHE A 205 15.79 -27.54 -20.37
C PHE A 205 14.65 -26.57 -20.75
N SER A 206 14.85 -25.46 -21.46
CA SER A 206 15.90 -24.45 -21.66
C SER A 206 15.41 -23.56 -22.82
N GLN A 207 15.80 -22.28 -22.85
CA GLN A 207 15.78 -21.37 -24.03
C GLN A 207 14.36 -21.01 -24.56
N VAL A 208 14.10 -19.94 -25.33
CA VAL A 208 14.89 -19.08 -26.21
C VAL A 208 14.26 -17.67 -26.21
N ALA A 209 15.09 -16.67 -26.50
CA ALA A 209 14.79 -15.28 -26.78
C ALA A 209 13.66 -15.01 -27.81
N SER A 210 13.12 -13.79 -27.77
CA SER A 210 12.79 -13.03 -28.98
C SER A 210 12.45 -11.58 -28.62
N ALA A 211 13.41 -10.69 -28.89
CA ALA A 211 13.16 -9.27 -29.04
C ALA A 211 12.31 -9.02 -30.29
N HIS A 212 11.29 -8.18 -30.18
CA HIS A 212 10.71 -7.47 -31.32
C HIS A 212 10.66 -5.99 -30.96
N ALA A 213 11.66 -5.25 -31.46
CA ALA A 213 11.59 -3.81 -31.57
C ALA A 213 10.79 -3.47 -32.83
N VAL A 214 9.66 -2.79 -32.67
CA VAL A 214 8.96 -2.13 -33.78
C VAL A 214 9.37 -0.67 -33.76
N LEU A 215 10.23 -0.32 -34.70
CA LEU A 215 10.57 1.04 -35.10
C LEU A 215 9.41 1.57 -35.95
N MET A 216 8.63 2.52 -35.44
CA MET A 216 7.76 3.35 -36.27
C MET A 216 8.37 4.74 -36.42
N ILE A 217 8.88 4.97 -37.64
CA ILE A 217 9.16 6.29 -38.18
C ILE A 217 7.81 6.86 -38.64
N ILE A 218 7.40 8.00 -38.09
CA ILE A 218 6.44 8.87 -38.76
C ILE A 218 7.06 10.26 -38.79
N SER A 219 7.43 10.65 -40.00
CA SER A 219 7.75 12.02 -40.41
C SER A 219 6.47 12.84 -40.49
N TRP A 220 6.53 14.07 -39.98
CA TRP A 220 5.93 15.35 -40.41
C TRP A 220 5.78 16.25 -39.18
#